data_AF-A0A7V9LGR0-F1
#
_entry.id   AF-A0A7V9LGR0-F1
#
_cell.length_a   1.000
_cell.length_b   1.000
_cell.length_c   1.000
_cell.angle_alpha   90.00
_cell.angle_beta   90.00
_cell.angle_gamma   90.00
#
_symmetry.space_group_name_H-M   'P 1'
#
loop_
_entity.id
_entity.type
_entity.pdbx_description
1 polymer ?
#
loop_
_entity_poly.entity_id
_entity_poly.type
_entity_poly.pdbx_seq_one_letter_code
_entity_poly.pdbx_strand_id
1 'polypeptide(L)'
;GTQGVIQGTFETLRSVGKLHLGGTLQGKILLCAGMGGMGGNQPRAMTMLGGVAVCCDVDERIIRRRLEIGYADVFASSLDEAIDLATAAASRAKPLGITLIGNAVDVFEECLARGFRPDIVTEMTPAHDPLAYIPSGYTAQEAEQARLRDRDEYFTLSRESMVRQLTAMNAYADRGVVVFEYGNQIRRQCEEHGMADAMRIPGFVAAYLRPLFLEGRGPFRWTCTSGAVSDLARLDDLVLDLFSDDDIAARWIRLAQEHVPIEGLPARVCYLGFGQRKRFGLAVNELIRKGEVKGPVAFSRDNLDSGSIINPTFETENMPDGSDVISDWPYLNGLLNASAMCDLIAIQANYAMGDSVHTGVTMIADGSEEADLRLEAALTVDSGIGVVRHAQAGYGRAQEVAEKVGPAEGLHIPLWWTREATFGPDA
;
A
#
# COMPACT_ATOMS: atom_id res chain seq x y z
N GLY A 1 -0.55 -12.70 3.56
CA GLY A 1 -1.93 -12.70 3.06
C GLY A 1 -2.30 -11.31 2.56
N THR A 2 -3.59 -11.09 2.29
CA THR A 2 -4.12 -9.80 1.81
C THR A 2 -3.98 -8.68 2.85
N GLN A 3 -3.79 -9.05 4.12
CA GLN A 3 -3.55 -8.11 5.21
C GLN A 3 -2.29 -7.22 5.04
N GLY A 4 -1.28 -7.63 4.28
CA GLY A 4 -0.03 -6.87 4.19
C GLY A 4 -0.19 -5.43 3.65
N VAL A 5 -1.22 -5.19 2.85
CA VAL A 5 -1.42 -3.93 2.11
C VAL A 5 -2.68 -3.16 2.56
N ILE A 6 -3.61 -3.80 3.27
CA ILE A 6 -4.93 -3.20 3.57
C ILE A 6 -4.85 -1.89 4.36
N GLN A 7 -3.90 -1.73 5.28
CA GLN A 7 -3.74 -0.46 6.00
C GLN A 7 -3.28 0.66 5.07
N GLY A 8 -2.41 0.37 4.10
CA GLY A 8 -2.02 1.33 3.08
C GLY A 8 -3.23 1.83 2.30
N THR A 9 -4.10 0.90 1.87
CA THR A 9 -5.37 1.24 1.18
C THR A 9 -6.32 2.03 2.08
N PHE A 10 -6.46 1.63 3.34
CA PHE A 10 -7.25 2.34 4.33
C PHE A 10 -6.75 3.78 4.51
N GLU A 11 -5.45 3.99 4.67
CA GLU A 11 -4.86 5.32 4.86
C GLU A 11 -4.93 6.18 3.59
N THR A 12 -4.73 5.58 2.42
CA THR A 12 -4.92 6.27 1.13
C THR A 12 -6.36 6.76 0.99
N LEU A 13 -7.36 5.90 1.22
CA LEU A 13 -8.77 6.27 1.13
C LEU A 13 -9.14 7.30 2.22
N ARG A 14 -8.62 7.17 3.44
CA ARG A 14 -8.81 8.16 4.51
C ARG A 14 -8.26 9.53 4.13
N SER A 15 -7.09 9.57 3.50
CA SER A 15 -6.46 10.79 2.98
C SER A 15 -7.31 11.42 1.87
N VAL A 16 -7.83 10.62 0.93
CA VAL A 16 -8.80 11.06 -0.09
C VAL A 16 -10.04 11.67 0.55
N GLY A 17 -10.61 11.00 1.56
CA GLY A 17 -11.75 11.50 2.33
C GLY A 17 -11.48 12.89 2.93
N LYS A 18 -10.32 13.05 3.56
CA LYS A 18 -9.87 14.31 4.19
C LYS A 18 -9.64 15.43 3.18
N LEU A 19 -8.99 15.15 2.06
CA LEU A 19 -8.58 16.17 1.10
C LEU A 19 -9.69 16.59 0.12
N HIS A 20 -10.59 15.66 -0.22
CA HIS A 20 -11.52 15.86 -1.33
C HIS A 20 -13.00 15.69 -0.97
N LEU A 21 -13.34 14.93 0.08
CA LEU A 21 -14.73 14.50 0.35
C LEU A 21 -15.26 14.94 1.72
N GLY A 22 -14.70 16.03 2.28
CA GLY A 22 -15.21 16.65 3.51
C GLY A 22 -14.86 15.89 4.79
N GLY A 23 -13.85 15.03 4.78
CA GLY A 23 -13.34 14.33 5.97
C GLY A 23 -13.99 12.99 6.27
N THR A 24 -14.92 12.50 5.44
CA THR A 24 -15.61 11.23 5.66
C THR A 24 -15.85 10.47 4.35
N LEU A 25 -15.88 9.14 4.45
CA LEU A 25 -16.28 8.25 3.35
C LEU A 25 -17.67 7.65 3.57
N GLN A 26 -18.36 8.03 4.64
CA GLN A 26 -19.73 7.59 4.87
C GLN A 26 -20.66 8.06 3.74
N GLY A 27 -21.37 7.11 3.13
CA GLY A 27 -22.23 7.39 1.98
C GLY A 27 -21.48 7.71 0.68
N LYS A 28 -20.16 7.47 0.64
CA LYS A 28 -19.32 7.63 -0.56
C LYS A 28 -19.13 6.31 -1.28
N ILE A 29 -19.04 6.37 -2.60
CA ILE A 29 -18.87 5.20 -3.46
C ILE A 29 -17.47 5.18 -4.08
N LEU A 30 -16.77 4.07 -3.91
CA LEU A 30 -15.55 3.70 -4.61
C LEU A 30 -15.89 2.73 -5.75
N LEU A 31 -15.54 3.08 -6.99
CA LEU A 31 -15.49 2.13 -8.10
C LEU A 31 -14.04 1.70 -8.32
N CYS A 32 -13.78 0.39 -8.29
CA CYS A 32 -12.43 -0.13 -8.45
C CYS A 32 -12.38 -1.50 -9.16
N ALA A 33 -11.16 -1.97 -9.41
CA ALA A 33 -10.91 -3.24 -10.09
C ALA A 33 -9.71 -3.98 -9.49
N GLY A 34 -9.70 -5.30 -9.69
CA GLY A 34 -8.64 -6.22 -9.26
C GLY A 34 -8.88 -6.76 -7.85
N MET A 35 -9.22 -8.03 -7.75
CA MET A 35 -9.53 -8.74 -6.49
C MET A 35 -8.45 -9.76 -6.09
N GLY A 36 -7.27 -9.67 -6.72
CA GLY A 36 -6.10 -10.52 -6.50
C GLY A 36 -5.50 -10.41 -5.09
N GLY A 37 -4.24 -10.82 -4.93
CA GLY A 37 -3.53 -10.87 -3.63
C GLY A 37 -3.60 -9.57 -2.84
N MET A 38 -3.28 -8.46 -3.51
CA MET A 38 -3.31 -7.11 -2.95
C MET A 38 -4.68 -6.44 -3.18
N GLY A 39 -5.13 -6.35 -4.44
CA GLY A 39 -6.36 -5.63 -4.80
C GLY A 39 -7.64 -6.09 -4.08
N GLY A 40 -7.70 -7.34 -3.61
CA GLY A 40 -8.83 -7.84 -2.82
C GLY A 40 -9.07 -7.09 -1.51
N ASN A 41 -8.13 -6.26 -1.03
CA ASN A 41 -8.33 -5.45 0.17
C ASN A 41 -9.22 -4.21 -0.02
N GLN A 42 -9.40 -3.75 -1.27
CA GLN A 42 -10.05 -2.47 -1.59
C GLN A 42 -11.47 -2.36 -1.00
N PRO A 43 -12.36 -3.37 -1.14
CA PRO A 43 -13.71 -3.26 -0.60
C PRO A 43 -13.73 -3.20 0.93
N ARG A 44 -12.91 -4.03 1.60
CA ARG A 44 -12.84 -4.02 3.07
C ARG A 44 -12.26 -2.71 3.60
N ALA A 45 -11.20 -2.17 2.98
CA ALA A 45 -10.64 -0.88 3.37
C ALA A 45 -11.68 0.26 3.30
N MET A 46 -12.46 0.30 2.20
CA MET A 46 -13.53 1.29 2.02
C MET A 46 -14.66 1.13 3.06
N THR A 47 -15.10 -0.11 3.31
CA THR A 47 -16.20 -0.36 4.27
C THR A 47 -15.80 -0.08 5.72
N MET A 48 -14.53 -0.33 6.11
CA MET A 48 -13.99 0.05 7.41
C MET A 48 -13.98 1.58 7.64
N LEU A 49 -14.04 2.37 6.57
CA LEU A 49 -14.17 3.84 6.62
C LEU A 49 -15.63 4.32 6.51
N GLY A 50 -16.58 3.40 6.53
CA GLY A 50 -18.01 3.70 6.44
C GLY A 50 -18.56 3.78 5.01
N GLY A 51 -17.71 3.53 4.01
CA GLY A 51 -18.03 3.72 2.59
C GLY A 51 -18.59 2.49 1.89
N VAL A 52 -18.92 2.68 0.62
CA VAL A 52 -19.41 1.64 -0.30
C VAL A 52 -18.37 1.42 -1.38
N ALA A 53 -18.11 0.17 -1.72
CA ALA A 53 -17.20 -0.19 -2.81
C ALA A 53 -17.88 -1.10 -3.82
N VAL A 54 -17.65 -0.84 -5.10
CA VAL A 54 -17.91 -1.77 -6.21
C VAL A 54 -16.56 -2.15 -6.79
N CYS A 55 -16.18 -3.42 -6.66
CA CYS A 55 -14.93 -3.94 -7.19
C CYS A 55 -15.18 -5.04 -8.22
N CYS A 56 -14.71 -4.84 -9.44
CA CYS A 56 -14.79 -5.85 -10.48
C CYS A 56 -13.52 -6.68 -10.59
N ASP A 57 -13.68 -7.95 -11.00
CA ASP A 57 -12.62 -8.83 -11.43
C ASP A 57 -13.19 -9.80 -12.48
N VAL A 58 -12.35 -10.24 -13.42
CA VAL A 58 -12.78 -11.15 -14.49
C VAL A 58 -12.79 -12.62 -14.03
N ASP A 59 -12.04 -12.97 -12.98
CA ASP A 59 -11.98 -14.33 -12.45
C ASP A 59 -12.91 -14.51 -11.25
N GLU A 60 -14.05 -15.17 -11.48
CA GLU A 60 -15.03 -15.52 -10.45
C GLU A 60 -14.41 -16.27 -9.27
N ARG A 61 -13.39 -17.12 -9.49
CA ARG A 61 -12.76 -17.89 -8.43
C ARG A 61 -12.07 -16.98 -7.42
N ILE A 62 -11.44 -15.91 -7.90
CA ILE A 62 -10.78 -14.90 -7.08
C ILE A 62 -11.84 -14.16 -6.25
N ILE A 63 -12.94 -13.72 -6.88
CA ILE A 63 -14.05 -13.05 -6.19
C ILE A 63 -14.63 -13.92 -5.07
N ARG A 64 -14.96 -15.18 -5.38
CA ARG A 64 -15.51 -16.13 -4.41
C ARG A 64 -14.57 -16.30 -3.21
N ARG A 65 -13.27 -16.45 -3.47
CA ARG A 65 -12.27 -16.55 -2.41
C ARG A 65 -12.23 -15.32 -1.50
N ARG A 66 -12.42 -14.10 -2.03
CA ARG A 66 -12.44 -12.87 -1.21
C ARG A 66 -13.71 -12.73 -0.39
N LEU A 67 -14.86 -13.15 -0.93
CA LEU A 67 -16.11 -13.22 -0.18
C LEU A 67 -16.00 -14.23 0.96
N GLU A 68 -15.48 -15.43 0.70
CA GLU A 68 -15.30 -16.49 1.69
C GLU A 68 -14.41 -16.07 2.87
N ILE A 69 -13.34 -15.33 2.59
CA ILE A 69 -12.41 -14.85 3.64
C ILE A 69 -12.97 -13.61 4.37
N GLY A 70 -13.96 -12.89 3.78
CA GLY A 70 -14.57 -11.71 4.38
C GLY A 70 -13.92 -10.38 3.98
N TYR A 71 -13.26 -10.30 2.83
CA TYR A 71 -12.73 -9.04 2.27
C TYR A 71 -13.74 -8.26 1.41
N ALA A 72 -14.91 -8.84 1.14
CA ALA A 72 -16.07 -8.19 0.55
C ALA A 72 -17.35 -8.77 1.17
N ASP A 73 -18.51 -8.15 0.93
CA ASP A 73 -19.75 -8.51 1.62
C ASP A 73 -20.76 -9.21 0.71
N VAL A 74 -20.93 -8.76 -0.54
CA VAL A 74 -21.95 -9.27 -1.46
C VAL A 74 -21.44 -9.44 -2.88
N PHE A 75 -22.02 -10.40 -3.59
CA PHE A 75 -21.83 -10.62 -5.01
C PHE A 75 -23.01 -10.05 -5.79
N ALA A 76 -22.74 -9.16 -6.75
CA ALA A 76 -23.74 -8.69 -7.71
C ALA A 76 -23.71 -9.54 -8.98
N SER A 77 -24.89 -9.97 -9.43
CA SER A 77 -25.07 -10.81 -10.62
C SER A 77 -25.00 -10.03 -11.94
N SER A 78 -25.12 -8.71 -11.87
CA SER A 78 -25.03 -7.81 -13.02
C SER A 78 -24.52 -6.43 -12.62
N LEU A 79 -24.11 -5.63 -13.61
CA LEU A 79 -23.75 -4.23 -13.39
C LEU A 79 -24.93 -3.39 -12.89
N ASP A 80 -26.15 -3.66 -13.36
CA ASP A 80 -27.36 -2.99 -12.87
C ASP A 80 -27.55 -3.21 -11.37
N GLU A 81 -27.47 -4.47 -10.94
CA GLU A 81 -27.59 -4.82 -9.52
C GLU A 81 -26.47 -4.18 -8.69
N ALA A 82 -25.23 -4.17 -9.20
CA ALA A 82 -24.10 -3.54 -8.51
C ALA A 82 -24.33 -2.04 -8.29
N ILE A 83 -24.79 -1.31 -9.31
CA ILE A 83 -25.09 0.13 -9.24
C ILE A 83 -26.26 0.39 -8.29
N ASP A 84 -27.33 -0.41 -8.36
CA ASP A 84 -28.51 -0.28 -7.50
C ASP A 84 -28.16 -0.51 -6.03
N LEU A 85 -27.42 -1.58 -5.74
CA LEU A 85 -26.92 -1.88 -4.40
C LEU A 85 -26.03 -0.76 -3.87
N ALA A 86 -25.09 -0.27 -4.69
CA ALA A 86 -24.16 0.77 -4.29
C ALA A 86 -24.89 2.07 -3.96
N THR A 87 -25.78 2.51 -4.83
CA THR A 87 -26.57 3.75 -4.68
C THR A 87 -27.50 3.67 -3.47
N ALA A 88 -28.16 2.51 -3.27
CA ALA A 88 -29.05 2.31 -2.14
C ALA A 88 -28.29 2.18 -0.80
N ALA A 89 -27.08 1.62 -0.80
CA ALA A 89 -26.23 1.56 0.39
C ALA A 89 -25.68 2.95 0.76
N ALA A 90 -25.17 3.68 -0.24
CA ALA A 90 -24.61 5.02 -0.07
C ALA A 90 -25.66 6.03 0.45
N SER A 91 -26.86 6.04 -0.14
CA SER A 91 -27.97 6.90 0.31
C SER A 91 -28.43 6.62 1.75
N ARG A 92 -28.23 5.39 2.24
CA ARG A 92 -28.51 4.99 3.62
C ARG A 92 -27.29 5.04 4.54
N ALA A 93 -26.16 5.55 4.05
CA ALA A 93 -24.90 5.60 4.79
C ALA A 93 -24.49 4.24 5.38
N LYS A 94 -24.85 3.15 4.68
CA LYS A 94 -24.56 1.77 5.07
C LYS A 94 -23.29 1.30 4.35
N PRO A 95 -22.23 0.90 5.07
CA PRO A 95 -21.04 0.36 4.45
C PRO A 95 -21.37 -0.94 3.71
N LEU A 96 -20.87 -1.09 2.48
CA LEU A 96 -21.11 -2.29 1.68
C LEU A 96 -20.00 -2.50 0.63
N GLY A 97 -19.34 -3.66 0.67
CA GLY A 97 -18.38 -4.11 -0.33
C GLY A 97 -19.05 -5.05 -1.33
N ILE A 98 -19.21 -4.59 -2.57
CA ILE A 98 -19.89 -5.26 -3.66
C ILE A 98 -18.84 -5.77 -4.65
N THR A 99 -18.93 -7.05 -5.02
CA THR A 99 -18.08 -7.65 -6.06
C THR A 99 -18.89 -7.90 -7.32
N LEU A 100 -18.27 -7.71 -8.49
CA LEU A 100 -18.90 -7.92 -9.79
C LEU A 100 -17.95 -8.72 -10.70
N ILE A 101 -18.46 -9.73 -11.39
CA ILE A 101 -17.69 -10.36 -12.48
C ILE A 101 -17.72 -9.43 -13.68
N GLY A 102 -16.54 -9.03 -14.15
CA GLY A 102 -16.42 -8.21 -15.35
C GLY A 102 -14.98 -7.79 -15.60
N ASN A 103 -14.66 -7.56 -16.88
CA ASN A 103 -13.40 -6.92 -17.22
C ASN A 103 -13.44 -5.44 -16.79
N ALA A 104 -12.36 -4.97 -16.18
CA ALA A 104 -12.28 -3.60 -15.65
C ALA A 104 -12.52 -2.54 -16.73
N VAL A 105 -12.02 -2.76 -17.96
CA VAL A 105 -12.25 -1.88 -19.10
C VAL A 105 -13.74 -1.72 -19.38
N ASP A 106 -14.41 -2.86 -19.58
CA ASP A 106 -15.81 -2.90 -20.00
C ASP A 106 -16.73 -2.34 -18.89
N VAL A 107 -16.45 -2.66 -17.63
CA VAL A 107 -17.19 -2.14 -16.48
C VAL A 107 -17.02 -0.62 -16.35
N PHE A 108 -15.80 -0.10 -16.49
CA PHE A 108 -15.53 1.33 -16.30
C PHE A 108 -16.15 2.16 -17.43
N GLU A 109 -16.00 1.73 -18.68
CA GLU A 109 -16.63 2.35 -19.85
C GLU A 109 -18.16 2.33 -19.77
N GLU A 110 -18.75 1.19 -19.39
CA GLU A 110 -20.21 1.06 -19.30
C GLU A 110 -20.79 1.90 -18.16
N CYS A 111 -20.16 1.92 -16.98
CA CYS A 111 -20.53 2.82 -15.90
C CYS A 111 -20.51 4.29 -16.36
N LEU A 112 -19.47 4.66 -17.12
CA LEU A 112 -19.28 6.03 -17.61
C LEU A 112 -20.37 6.40 -18.64
N ALA A 113 -20.71 5.47 -19.54
CA ALA A 113 -21.75 5.62 -20.55
C ALA A 113 -23.15 5.79 -19.92
N ARG A 114 -23.42 5.05 -18.83
CA ARG A 114 -24.67 5.15 -18.06
C ARG A 114 -24.77 6.39 -17.17
N GLY A 115 -23.70 7.19 -17.09
CA GLY A 115 -23.64 8.36 -16.22
C GLY A 115 -23.56 8.00 -14.74
N PHE A 116 -23.16 6.78 -14.38
CA PHE A 116 -22.87 6.43 -13.00
C PHE A 116 -21.70 7.28 -12.51
N ARG A 117 -21.86 7.92 -11.34
CA ARG A 117 -20.88 8.88 -10.81
C ARG A 117 -20.45 8.46 -9.40
N PRO A 118 -19.44 7.59 -9.27
CA PRO A 118 -18.83 7.31 -7.98
C PRO A 118 -18.09 8.56 -7.46
N ASP A 119 -17.73 8.57 -6.17
CA ASP A 119 -16.93 9.63 -5.57
C ASP A 119 -15.41 9.41 -5.80
N ILE A 120 -14.99 8.14 -5.92
CA ILE A 120 -13.60 7.72 -6.09
C ILE A 120 -13.51 6.66 -7.18
N VAL A 121 -12.50 6.75 -8.05
CA VAL A 121 -12.10 5.69 -8.99
C VAL A 121 -10.63 5.39 -8.84
N THR A 122 -10.28 4.11 -8.69
CA THR A 122 -8.90 3.61 -8.73
C THR A 122 -8.91 2.16 -9.17
N GLU A 123 -7.75 1.53 -9.28
CA GLU A 123 -7.67 0.13 -9.69
C GLU A 123 -6.35 -0.51 -9.24
N MET A 124 -6.39 -1.82 -8.98
CA MET A 124 -5.24 -2.66 -8.64
C MET A 124 -5.21 -3.92 -9.53
N THR A 125 -5.55 -3.76 -10.81
CA THR A 125 -5.30 -4.80 -11.81
C THR A 125 -3.79 -5.04 -11.95
N PRO A 126 -3.34 -6.20 -12.46
CA PRO A 126 -1.90 -6.49 -12.55
C PRO A 126 -1.24 -5.80 -13.77
N ALA A 127 -1.45 -4.49 -13.96
CA ALA A 127 -0.98 -3.76 -15.14
C ALA A 127 0.56 -3.76 -15.30
N HIS A 128 1.31 -3.93 -14.21
CA HIS A 128 2.77 -4.05 -14.20
C HIS A 128 3.27 -5.26 -14.98
N ASP A 129 2.42 -6.27 -15.17
CA ASP A 129 2.69 -7.44 -16.00
C ASP A 129 1.59 -7.58 -17.06
N PRO A 130 1.83 -7.09 -18.28
CA PRO A 130 0.90 -7.25 -19.40
C PRO A 130 0.57 -8.70 -19.75
N LEU A 131 1.33 -9.70 -19.24
CA LEU A 131 0.96 -11.10 -19.37
C LEU A 131 -0.16 -11.50 -18.38
N ALA A 132 -0.14 -10.93 -17.18
CA ALA A 132 -1.14 -11.20 -16.15
C ALA A 132 -2.43 -10.40 -16.35
N TYR A 133 -2.35 -9.21 -16.97
CA TYR A 133 -3.52 -8.39 -17.26
C TYR A 133 -4.40 -9.02 -18.34
N ILE A 134 -5.69 -9.20 -18.05
CA ILE A 134 -6.62 -9.86 -18.98
C ILE A 134 -7.24 -8.81 -19.93
N PRO A 135 -7.01 -8.91 -21.25
CA PRO A 135 -7.56 -7.95 -22.20
C PRO A 135 -9.10 -8.00 -22.26
N SER A 136 -9.71 -6.87 -22.60
CA SER A 136 -11.17 -6.76 -22.83
C SER A 136 -11.61 -7.76 -23.90
N GLY A 137 -12.80 -8.36 -23.71
CA GLY A 137 -13.32 -9.40 -24.58
C GLY A 137 -12.83 -10.83 -24.28
N TYR A 138 -11.99 -11.02 -23.26
CA TYR A 138 -11.51 -12.34 -22.83
C TYR A 138 -12.03 -12.69 -21.43
N THR A 139 -12.46 -13.94 -21.27
CA THR A 139 -12.58 -14.58 -19.96
C THR A 139 -11.20 -14.97 -19.40
N ALA A 140 -11.12 -15.29 -18.10
CA ALA A 140 -9.89 -15.78 -17.49
C ALA A 140 -9.37 -17.07 -18.15
N GLN A 141 -10.27 -17.96 -18.59
CA GLN A 141 -9.91 -19.20 -19.28
C GLN A 141 -9.43 -18.96 -20.70
N GLU A 142 -10.08 -18.07 -21.46
CA GLU A 142 -9.65 -17.72 -22.82
C GLU A 142 -8.31 -16.99 -22.81
N ALA A 143 -8.09 -16.12 -21.83
CA ALA A 143 -6.81 -15.44 -21.63
C ALA A 143 -5.65 -16.43 -21.44
N GLU A 144 -5.87 -17.51 -20.67
CA GLU A 144 -4.87 -18.56 -20.49
C GLU A 144 -4.49 -19.23 -21.81
N GLN A 145 -5.46 -19.51 -22.67
CA GLN A 145 -5.20 -20.10 -23.98
C GLN A 145 -4.53 -19.11 -24.93
N ALA A 146 -4.95 -17.84 -24.89
CA ALA A 146 -4.39 -16.79 -25.74
C ALA A 146 -2.90 -16.53 -25.45
N ARG A 147 -2.51 -16.51 -24.17
CA ARG A 147 -1.10 -16.40 -23.74
C ARG A 147 -0.19 -17.47 -24.35
N LEU A 148 -0.69 -18.69 -24.47
CA LEU A 148 0.07 -19.83 -25.01
C LEU A 148 0.14 -19.83 -26.54
N ARG A 149 -0.86 -19.24 -27.20
CA ARG A 149 -0.98 -19.22 -28.66
C ARG A 149 -0.05 -18.19 -29.29
N ASP A 150 -0.15 -16.95 -28.84
CA ASP A 150 0.67 -15.84 -29.35
C ASP A 150 0.86 -14.79 -28.25
N ARG A 151 2.06 -14.79 -27.67
CA ARG A 151 2.41 -13.93 -26.54
C ARG A 151 2.52 -12.46 -26.96
N ASP A 152 3.01 -12.18 -28.17
CA ASP A 152 3.26 -10.81 -28.61
C ASP A 152 1.93 -10.14 -29.03
N GLU A 153 1.02 -10.90 -29.64
CA GLU A 153 -0.38 -10.50 -29.83
C GLU A 153 -1.05 -10.20 -28.48
N TYR A 154 -0.89 -11.09 -27.49
CA TYR A 154 -1.46 -10.92 -26.16
C TYR A 154 -0.98 -9.65 -25.45
N PHE A 155 0.33 -9.34 -25.55
CA PHE A 155 0.88 -8.11 -25.01
C PHE A 155 0.30 -6.86 -25.67
N THR A 156 0.06 -6.91 -26.97
CA THR A 156 -0.57 -5.80 -27.71
C THR A 156 -2.00 -5.59 -27.22
N LEU A 157 -2.82 -6.65 -27.20
CA LEU A 157 -4.21 -6.59 -26.73
C LEU A 157 -4.34 -6.11 -25.29
N SER A 158 -3.42 -6.52 -24.43
CA SER A 158 -3.41 -6.12 -23.02
C SER A 158 -3.11 -4.64 -22.86
N ARG A 159 -2.12 -4.09 -23.60
CA ARG A 159 -1.81 -2.66 -23.57
C ARG A 159 -2.91 -1.81 -24.20
N GLU A 160 -3.51 -2.25 -25.31
CA GLU A 160 -4.68 -1.58 -25.90
C GLU A 160 -5.84 -1.51 -24.90
N SER A 161 -6.06 -2.58 -24.13
CA SER A 161 -7.05 -2.63 -23.06
C SER A 161 -6.72 -1.68 -21.91
N MET A 162 -5.45 -1.62 -21.47
CA MET A 162 -5.01 -0.66 -20.45
C MET A 162 -5.23 0.79 -20.88
N VAL A 163 -4.93 1.14 -22.15
CA VAL A 163 -5.17 2.48 -22.70
C VAL A 163 -6.66 2.83 -22.65
N ARG A 164 -7.54 1.90 -23.00
CA ARG A 164 -9.00 2.10 -22.87
C ARG A 164 -9.42 2.33 -21.41
N GLN A 165 -8.92 1.51 -20.49
CA GLN A 165 -9.21 1.68 -19.06
C GLN A 165 -8.74 3.03 -18.53
N LEU A 166 -7.50 3.43 -18.82
CA LEU A 166 -6.96 4.71 -18.38
C LEU A 166 -7.70 5.90 -19.02
N THR A 167 -8.13 5.75 -20.27
CA THR A 167 -9.00 6.74 -20.94
C THR A 167 -10.32 6.91 -20.20
N ALA A 168 -10.97 5.82 -19.78
CA ALA A 168 -12.18 5.88 -18.98
C ALA A 168 -11.94 6.53 -17.60
N MET A 169 -10.81 6.21 -16.95
CA MET A 169 -10.38 6.84 -15.70
C MET A 169 -10.15 8.35 -15.86
N ASN A 170 -9.47 8.79 -16.93
CA ASN A 170 -9.29 10.21 -17.26
C ASN A 170 -10.64 10.91 -17.48
N ALA A 171 -11.60 10.25 -18.14
CA ALA A 171 -12.94 10.79 -18.34
C ALA A 171 -13.76 10.91 -17.04
N TYR A 172 -13.53 10.05 -16.04
CA TYR A 172 -14.07 10.26 -14.70
C TYR A 172 -13.47 11.49 -14.02
N ALA A 173 -12.15 11.69 -14.16
CA ALA A 173 -11.47 12.87 -13.64
C ALA A 173 -12.03 14.16 -14.29
N ASP A 174 -12.33 14.15 -15.59
CA ASP A 174 -13.02 15.24 -16.30
C ASP A 174 -14.40 15.57 -15.72
N ARG A 175 -15.08 14.58 -15.10
CA ARG A 175 -16.37 14.75 -14.41
C ARG A 175 -16.22 15.13 -12.93
N GLY A 176 -15.00 15.47 -12.51
CA GLY A 176 -14.67 15.88 -11.14
C GLY A 176 -14.70 14.75 -10.11
N VAL A 177 -14.59 13.49 -10.54
CA VAL A 177 -14.40 12.34 -9.64
C VAL A 177 -12.95 12.31 -9.18
N VAL A 178 -12.69 11.87 -7.95
CA VAL A 178 -11.31 11.69 -7.47
C VAL A 178 -10.75 10.42 -8.11
N VAL A 179 -9.72 10.55 -8.95
CA VAL A 179 -9.13 9.43 -9.68
C VAL A 179 -7.63 9.38 -9.45
N PHE A 180 -7.09 8.19 -9.21
CA PHE A 180 -5.66 7.98 -9.01
C PHE A 180 -5.22 6.56 -9.36
N GLU A 181 -3.96 6.39 -9.73
CA GLU A 181 -3.33 5.08 -9.94
C GLU A 181 -2.89 4.48 -8.60
N TYR A 182 -3.20 3.19 -8.38
CA TYR A 182 -2.78 2.46 -7.17
C TYR A 182 -1.46 1.70 -7.37
N GLY A 183 -0.44 2.35 -7.94
CA GLY A 183 0.94 1.82 -7.98
C GLY A 183 1.14 0.53 -8.77
N ASN A 184 0.34 0.29 -9.81
CA ASN A 184 0.40 -0.92 -10.61
C ASN A 184 0.95 -0.68 -12.03
N GLN A 185 1.42 0.52 -12.36
CA GLN A 185 2.04 0.90 -13.64
C GLN A 185 1.11 1.00 -14.85
N ILE A 186 -0.21 1.09 -14.67
CA ILE A 186 -1.12 1.30 -15.81
C ILE A 186 -0.77 2.56 -16.60
N ARG A 187 -0.41 3.67 -15.91
CA ARG A 187 -0.07 4.94 -16.56
C ARG A 187 1.13 4.76 -17.49
N ARG A 188 2.15 4.10 -16.98
CA ARG A 188 3.35 3.83 -17.76
C ARG A 188 3.10 2.90 -18.94
N GLN A 189 2.37 1.80 -18.76
CA GLN A 189 2.05 0.90 -19.88
C GLN A 189 1.32 1.65 -21.00
N CYS A 190 0.47 2.60 -20.64
CA CYS A 190 -0.22 3.45 -21.61
C CYS A 190 0.72 4.48 -22.27
N GLU A 191 1.63 5.10 -21.52
CA GLU A 191 2.66 6.01 -22.05
C GLU A 191 3.56 5.30 -23.07
N GLU A 192 4.08 4.12 -22.70
CA GLU A 192 4.91 3.28 -23.59
C GLU A 192 4.14 2.82 -24.84
N HIS A 193 2.81 2.75 -24.76
CA HIS A 193 1.92 2.45 -25.88
C HIS A 193 1.42 3.71 -26.63
N GLY A 194 1.98 4.89 -26.35
CA GLY A 194 1.75 6.11 -27.12
C GLY A 194 0.57 6.98 -26.66
N MET A 195 -0.01 6.73 -25.48
CA MET A 195 -1.05 7.59 -24.92
C MET A 195 -0.43 8.89 -24.37
N ALA A 196 -0.75 10.03 -25.00
CA ALA A 196 -0.12 11.32 -24.69
C ALA A 196 -0.43 11.88 -23.30
N ASP A 197 -1.60 11.55 -22.73
CA ASP A 197 -2.08 12.02 -21.43
C ASP A 197 -2.07 10.91 -20.36
N ALA A 198 -1.21 9.90 -20.52
CA ALA A 198 -1.15 8.76 -19.62
C ALA A 198 -0.78 9.14 -18.18
N MET A 199 0.09 10.14 -18.00
CA MET A 199 0.53 10.60 -16.67
C MET A 199 -0.42 11.63 -16.02
N ARG A 200 -1.62 11.82 -16.57
CA ARG A 200 -2.57 12.86 -16.15
C ARG A 200 -3.13 12.66 -14.74
N ILE A 201 -3.55 11.44 -14.39
CA ILE A 201 -4.00 11.14 -13.02
C ILE A 201 -2.76 10.89 -12.13
N PRO A 202 -2.80 11.27 -10.84
CA PRO A 202 -1.65 11.11 -9.96
C PRO A 202 -1.50 9.66 -9.48
N GLY A 203 -0.26 9.28 -9.13
CA GLY A 203 0.00 8.10 -8.32
C GLY A 203 -0.37 8.33 -6.85
N PHE A 204 -0.93 7.31 -6.18
CA PHE A 204 -1.48 7.50 -4.83
C PHE A 204 -0.43 7.84 -3.77
N VAL A 205 0.84 7.42 -3.92
CA VAL A 205 1.87 7.75 -2.92
C VAL A 205 2.13 9.24 -2.93
N ALA A 206 2.41 9.82 -4.09
CA ALA A 206 2.63 11.26 -4.23
C ALA A 206 1.41 12.08 -3.77
N ALA A 207 0.20 11.64 -4.12
CA ALA A 207 -1.02 12.36 -3.79
C ALA A 207 -1.45 12.22 -2.32
N TYR A 208 -1.29 11.03 -1.71
CA TYR A 208 -2.03 10.67 -0.50
C TYR A 208 -1.21 10.02 0.61
N LEU A 209 -0.22 9.18 0.28
CA LEU A 209 0.48 8.38 1.28
C LEU A 209 1.79 9.01 1.77
N ARG A 210 2.48 9.80 0.92
CA ARG A 210 3.80 10.37 1.23
C ARG A 210 3.90 11.09 2.58
N PRO A 211 2.88 11.85 3.07
CA PRO A 211 2.94 12.45 4.41
C PRO A 211 3.26 11.46 5.54
N LEU A 212 2.86 10.19 5.42
CA LEU A 212 3.22 9.14 6.38
C LEU A 212 4.72 8.79 6.28
N PHE A 213 5.27 8.69 5.07
CA PHE A 213 6.69 8.41 4.86
C PHE A 213 7.60 9.50 5.43
N LEU A 214 7.14 10.76 5.45
CA LEU A 214 7.88 11.88 6.05
C LEU A 214 8.13 11.68 7.56
N GLU A 215 7.33 10.84 8.22
CA GLU A 215 7.48 10.48 9.64
C GLU A 215 8.11 9.09 9.84
N GLY A 216 8.62 8.47 8.77
CA GLY A 216 9.16 7.11 8.79
C GLY A 216 8.08 6.03 8.94
N ARG A 217 6.79 6.39 8.82
CA ARG A 217 5.68 5.43 8.88
C ARG A 217 5.59 4.69 7.56
N GLY A 218 5.29 3.40 7.64
CA GLY A 218 5.05 2.54 6.50
C GLY A 218 4.47 1.20 6.96
N PRO A 219 4.36 0.20 6.08
CA PRO A 219 3.68 -1.07 6.33
C PRO A 219 4.48 -2.02 7.23
N PHE A 220 4.93 -1.52 8.39
CA PHE A 220 5.51 -2.28 9.47
C PHE A 220 4.53 -3.35 9.93
N ARG A 221 5.01 -4.57 10.06
CA ARG A 221 4.19 -5.75 10.34
C ARG A 221 4.93 -6.71 11.24
N TRP A 222 4.17 -7.54 11.95
CA TRP A 222 4.71 -8.63 12.75
C TRP A 222 3.93 -9.91 12.54
N THR A 223 4.62 -11.03 12.69
CA THR A 223 4.05 -12.38 12.62
C THR A 223 4.37 -13.13 13.91
N CYS A 224 3.33 -13.65 14.56
CA CYS A 224 3.45 -14.45 15.78
C CYS A 224 3.81 -15.89 15.40
N THR A 225 5.09 -16.27 15.55
CA THR A 225 5.59 -17.59 15.08
C THR A 225 5.08 -18.76 15.93
N SER A 226 4.57 -18.48 17.12
CA SER A 226 3.86 -19.46 17.97
C SER A 226 2.59 -20.02 17.32
N GLY A 227 2.01 -19.32 16.34
CA GLY A 227 0.70 -19.62 15.77
C GLY A 227 -0.48 -19.27 16.67
N ALA A 228 -0.24 -18.72 17.86
CA ALA A 228 -1.29 -18.44 18.83
C ALA A 228 -2.01 -17.12 18.52
N VAL A 229 -3.33 -17.18 18.32
CA VAL A 229 -4.17 -15.98 18.16
C VAL A 229 -4.13 -15.07 19.40
N SER A 230 -3.91 -15.65 20.58
CA SER A 230 -3.75 -14.89 21.83
C SER A 230 -2.54 -13.96 21.82
N ASP A 231 -1.45 -14.36 21.13
CA ASP A 231 -0.25 -13.53 21.04
C ASP A 231 -0.56 -12.29 20.21
N LEU A 232 -1.24 -12.46 19.07
CA LEU A 232 -1.68 -11.34 18.24
C LEU A 232 -2.58 -10.37 19.01
N ALA A 233 -3.55 -10.89 19.75
CA ALA A 233 -4.44 -10.06 20.58
C ALA A 233 -3.64 -9.26 21.63
N ARG A 234 -2.71 -9.91 22.32
CA ARG A 234 -1.85 -9.26 23.33
C ARG A 234 -0.98 -8.17 22.71
N LEU A 235 -0.48 -8.38 21.49
CA LEU A 235 0.33 -7.40 20.76
C LEU A 235 -0.51 -6.24 20.23
N ASP A 236 -1.74 -6.48 19.77
CA ASP A 236 -2.68 -5.43 19.40
C ASP A 236 -2.99 -4.54 20.62
N ASP A 237 -3.24 -5.15 21.80
CA ASP A 237 -3.43 -4.41 23.06
C ASP A 237 -2.19 -3.59 23.44
N LEU A 238 -0.99 -4.15 23.24
CA LEU A 238 0.26 -3.42 23.49
C LEU A 238 0.40 -2.18 22.59
N VAL A 239 -0.05 -2.23 21.33
CA VAL A 239 -0.07 -1.02 20.48
C VAL A 239 -0.99 0.04 21.07
N LEU A 240 -2.17 -0.35 21.57
CA LEU A 240 -3.11 0.57 22.19
C LEU A 240 -2.58 1.14 23.51
N ASP A 241 -1.84 0.35 24.30
CA ASP A 241 -1.19 0.80 25.54
C ASP A 241 -0.08 1.82 25.27
N LEU A 242 0.74 1.60 24.24
CA LEU A 242 1.90 2.45 23.95
C LEU A 242 1.57 3.71 23.16
N PHE A 243 0.52 3.64 22.33
CA PHE A 243 0.21 4.64 21.31
C PHE A 243 -1.29 5.00 21.27
N SER A 244 -1.96 5.03 22.43
CA SER A 244 -3.38 5.38 22.55
C SER A 244 -3.75 6.72 21.90
N ASP A 245 -2.83 7.68 21.93
CA ASP A 245 -3.02 9.06 21.47
C ASP A 245 -2.66 9.23 19.98
N ASP A 246 -2.11 8.20 19.35
CA ASP A 246 -1.83 8.18 17.92
C ASP A 246 -3.06 7.65 17.15
N ASP A 247 -3.85 8.57 16.59
CA ASP A 247 -5.07 8.20 15.84
C ASP A 247 -4.79 7.26 14.66
N ILE A 248 -3.62 7.35 13.99
CA ILE A 248 -3.28 6.45 12.87
C ILE A 248 -3.20 5.01 13.38
N ALA A 249 -2.42 4.79 14.45
CA ALA A 249 -2.21 3.45 15.00
C ALA A 249 -3.45 2.94 15.74
N ALA A 250 -3.98 3.72 16.68
CA ALA A 250 -5.03 3.28 17.58
C ALA A 250 -6.36 3.02 16.87
N ARG A 251 -6.75 3.88 15.92
CA ARG A 251 -7.97 3.66 15.13
C ARG A 251 -7.84 2.42 14.25
N TRP A 252 -6.69 2.28 13.59
CA TRP A 252 -6.41 1.13 12.75
C TRP A 252 -6.51 -0.18 13.54
N ILE A 253 -5.83 -0.30 14.68
CA ILE A 253 -5.83 -1.54 15.48
C ILE A 253 -7.25 -1.93 15.91
N ARG A 254 -8.06 -0.97 16.40
CA ARG A 254 -9.45 -1.25 16.80
C ARG A 254 -10.27 -1.84 15.65
N LEU A 255 -10.18 -1.23 14.46
CA LEU A 255 -10.89 -1.72 13.28
C LEU A 255 -10.30 -3.05 12.76
N ALA A 256 -8.99 -3.22 12.86
CA ALA A 256 -8.30 -4.41 12.38
C ALA A 256 -8.56 -5.63 13.27
N GLN A 257 -8.78 -5.44 14.58
CA GLN A 257 -9.24 -6.48 15.50
C GLN A 257 -10.65 -6.98 15.13
N GLU A 258 -11.53 -6.08 14.67
CA GLU A 258 -12.92 -6.42 14.34
C GLU A 258 -13.07 -7.02 12.94
N HIS A 259 -12.35 -6.48 11.96
CA HIS A 259 -12.67 -6.70 10.55
C HIS A 259 -11.65 -7.46 9.74
N VAL A 260 -10.41 -7.62 10.23
CA VAL A 260 -9.33 -8.18 9.43
C VAL A 260 -9.11 -9.65 9.79
N PRO A 261 -9.41 -10.58 8.87
CA PRO A 261 -9.28 -12.01 9.13
C PRO A 261 -7.81 -12.44 9.21
N ILE A 262 -7.55 -13.50 9.98
CA ILE A 262 -6.22 -14.13 10.06
C ILE A 262 -6.07 -15.12 8.91
N GLU A 263 -4.96 -15.00 8.17
CA GLU A 263 -4.59 -15.88 7.06
C GLU A 263 -3.23 -16.53 7.35
N GLY A 264 -3.23 -17.80 7.76
CA GLY A 264 -1.99 -18.51 8.14
C GLY A 264 -1.56 -18.18 9.57
N LEU A 265 -0.27 -17.84 9.77
CA LEU A 265 0.22 -17.40 11.08
C LEU A 265 -0.45 -16.06 11.47
N PRO A 266 -0.86 -15.89 12.74
CA PRO A 266 -1.40 -14.61 13.23
C PRO A 266 -0.41 -13.47 13.00
N ALA A 267 -0.84 -12.47 12.26
CA ALA A 267 -0.04 -11.32 11.88
C ALA A 267 -0.87 -10.04 11.92
N ARG A 268 -0.18 -8.91 12.01
CA ARG A 268 -0.75 -7.56 11.93
C ARG A 268 0.21 -6.64 11.18
N VAL A 269 -0.35 -5.80 10.33
CA VAL A 269 0.30 -4.58 9.83
C VAL A 269 -0.12 -3.40 10.72
N CYS A 270 0.76 -2.48 11.06
CA CYS A 270 0.46 -1.23 11.74
C CYS A 270 1.49 -0.16 11.37
N TYR A 271 1.06 0.97 10.79
CA TYR A 271 1.95 2.06 10.36
C TYR A 271 2.54 2.85 11.54
N LEU A 272 3.62 2.30 12.10
CA LEU A 272 4.44 2.93 13.14
C LEU A 272 5.63 3.66 12.50
N GLY A 273 5.90 4.86 12.99
CA GLY A 273 6.93 5.77 12.49
C GLY A 273 8.29 5.60 13.17
N PHE A 274 9.18 6.55 12.86
CA PHE A 274 10.52 6.60 13.43
C PHE A 274 10.45 6.75 14.96
N GLY A 275 11.23 5.93 15.69
CA GLY A 275 11.17 5.76 17.15
C GLY A 275 10.02 4.89 17.67
N GLN A 276 8.83 4.94 17.05
CA GLN A 276 7.70 4.10 17.47
C GLN A 276 7.95 2.61 17.22
N ARG A 277 8.56 2.26 16.06
CA ARG A 277 8.90 0.87 15.73
C ARG A 277 9.83 0.25 16.78
N LYS A 278 10.92 0.94 17.14
CA LYS A 278 11.84 0.51 18.20
C LYS A 278 11.12 0.31 19.53
N ARG A 279 10.36 1.31 19.98
CA ARG A 279 9.64 1.26 21.26
C ARG A 279 8.69 0.06 21.32
N PHE A 280 7.98 -0.22 20.23
CA PHE A 280 7.12 -1.39 20.14
C PHE A 280 7.94 -2.69 20.15
N GLY A 281 8.97 -2.81 19.31
CA GLY A 281 9.77 -4.03 19.19
C GLY A 281 10.44 -4.46 20.50
N LEU A 282 11.01 -3.52 21.25
CA LEU A 282 11.62 -3.79 22.56
C LEU A 282 10.56 -4.22 23.59
N ALA A 283 9.39 -3.58 23.59
CA ALA A 283 8.29 -3.95 24.47
C ALA A 283 7.77 -5.36 24.16
N VAL A 284 7.69 -5.75 22.89
CA VAL A 284 7.34 -7.13 22.48
C VAL A 284 8.39 -8.13 22.98
N ASN A 285 9.68 -7.82 22.81
CA ASN A 285 10.75 -8.71 23.26
C ASN A 285 10.67 -8.96 24.78
N GLU A 286 10.36 -7.92 25.56
CA GLU A 286 10.13 -8.03 26.99
C GLU A 286 8.89 -8.88 27.34
N LEU A 287 7.79 -8.79 26.58
CA LEU A 287 6.62 -9.66 26.79
C LEU A 287 6.93 -11.13 26.52
N ILE A 288 7.77 -11.43 25.53
CA ILE A 288 8.23 -12.80 25.23
C ILE A 288 9.08 -13.32 26.41
N ARG A 289 10.01 -12.50 26.91
CA ARG A 289 10.86 -12.82 28.07
C ARG A 289 10.04 -13.13 29.32
N LYS A 290 8.93 -12.42 29.53
CA LYS A 290 7.97 -12.65 30.63
C LYS A 290 7.04 -13.85 30.40
N GLY A 291 7.01 -14.42 29.20
CA GLY A 291 6.09 -15.48 28.83
C GLY A 291 4.64 -15.03 28.61
N GLU A 292 4.38 -13.73 28.47
CA GLU A 292 3.05 -13.19 28.11
C GLU A 292 2.74 -13.40 26.63
N VAL A 293 3.78 -13.42 25.79
CA VAL A 293 3.73 -13.83 24.38
C VAL A 293 4.43 -15.18 24.26
N LYS A 294 3.76 -16.16 23.66
CA LYS A 294 4.13 -17.58 23.79
C LYS A 294 5.34 -18.02 22.96
N GLY A 295 5.75 -17.24 21.97
CA GLY A 295 6.90 -17.56 21.14
C GLY A 295 7.46 -16.35 20.42
N PRO A 296 8.53 -16.54 19.62
CA PRO A 296 9.19 -15.45 18.92
C PRO A 296 8.23 -14.69 17.98
N VAL A 297 8.51 -13.41 17.81
CA VAL A 297 7.77 -12.52 16.92
C VAL A 297 8.72 -12.05 15.83
N ALA A 298 8.33 -12.28 14.57
CA ALA A 298 9.09 -11.79 13.43
C ALA A 298 8.53 -10.45 12.97
N PHE A 299 9.30 -9.37 13.15
CA PHE A 299 9.03 -8.07 12.54
C PHE A 299 9.51 -8.06 11.10
N SER A 300 8.74 -7.42 10.25
CA SER A 300 9.07 -7.19 8.85
C SER A 300 8.29 -5.97 8.36
N ARG A 301 8.33 -5.71 7.07
CA ARG A 301 7.54 -4.71 6.38
C ARG A 301 7.41 -5.10 4.92
N ASP A 302 6.52 -4.41 4.20
CA ASP A 302 6.64 -4.39 2.75
C ASP A 302 7.95 -3.71 2.34
N ASN A 303 8.34 -3.92 1.09
CA ASN A 303 9.47 -3.20 0.52
C ASN A 303 9.08 -1.75 0.17
N LEU A 304 7.78 -1.49 -0.03
CA LEU A 304 7.19 -0.16 -0.02
C LEU A 304 7.27 0.43 1.39
N ASP A 305 8.33 1.17 1.68
CA ASP A 305 8.49 1.94 2.92
C ASP A 305 9.38 3.16 2.66
N SER A 306 9.32 4.13 3.57
CA SER A 306 9.90 5.47 3.45
C SER A 306 11.35 5.54 2.98
N GLY A 307 12.19 4.55 3.31
CA GLY A 307 13.63 4.54 2.99
C GLY A 307 14.09 3.38 2.13
N SER A 308 13.21 2.47 1.72
CA SER A 308 13.60 1.16 1.21
C SER A 308 13.18 0.89 -0.23
N ILE A 309 12.63 1.88 -0.94
CA ILE A 309 12.20 1.72 -2.33
C ILE A 309 12.44 2.99 -3.13
N ILE A 310 12.80 2.80 -4.40
CA ILE A 310 12.82 3.82 -5.44
C ILE A 310 12.00 3.31 -6.62
N ASN A 311 11.06 4.11 -7.07
CA ASN A 311 10.20 3.85 -8.21
C ASN A 311 9.65 5.20 -8.73
N PRO A 312 10.24 5.74 -9.82
CA PRO A 312 9.98 7.11 -10.27
C PRO A 312 8.55 7.37 -10.72
N THR A 313 7.79 6.32 -11.06
CA THR A 313 6.38 6.43 -11.47
C THR A 313 5.41 6.16 -10.31
N PHE A 314 5.92 5.93 -9.10
CA PHE A 314 5.09 5.53 -7.97
C PHE A 314 5.61 6.08 -6.62
N GLU A 315 6.37 5.30 -5.84
CA GLU A 315 6.75 5.70 -4.48
C GLU A 315 7.56 7.00 -4.43
N THR A 316 8.41 7.22 -5.43
CA THR A 316 9.33 8.36 -5.51
C THR A 316 8.96 9.37 -6.59
N GLU A 317 7.74 9.28 -7.13
CA GLU A 317 7.23 10.21 -8.12
C GLU A 317 7.08 11.63 -7.53
N ASN A 318 7.64 12.65 -8.20
CA ASN A 318 7.57 14.05 -7.79
C ASN A 318 8.27 14.34 -6.45
N MET A 319 9.53 13.94 -6.29
CA MET A 319 10.35 14.44 -5.18
C MET A 319 10.64 15.95 -5.42
N PRO A 320 10.65 16.81 -4.37
CA PRO A 320 10.72 18.27 -4.54
C PRO A 320 12.05 18.72 -5.17
N ASP A 321 13.07 17.91 -4.99
CA ASP A 321 14.44 18.14 -5.43
C ASP A 321 14.78 17.43 -6.75
N GLY A 322 13.85 16.65 -7.31
CA GLY A 322 14.03 15.85 -8.52
C GLY A 322 14.80 14.54 -8.31
N SER A 323 14.96 14.07 -7.07
CA SER A 323 15.69 12.84 -6.73
C SER A 323 14.94 11.53 -7.01
N ASP A 324 13.87 11.57 -7.82
CA ASP A 324 12.96 10.45 -8.10
C ASP A 324 13.68 9.15 -8.51
N VAL A 325 14.81 9.26 -9.19
CA VAL A 325 15.61 8.14 -9.75
C VAL A 325 16.83 7.73 -8.94
N ILE A 326 17.13 8.41 -7.81
CA ILE A 326 18.34 8.13 -7.02
C ILE A 326 18.18 6.82 -6.25
N SER A 327 18.84 5.76 -6.70
CA SER A 327 18.75 4.40 -6.15
C SER A 327 19.67 4.11 -4.97
N ASP A 328 20.49 5.08 -4.53
CA ASP A 328 21.39 4.91 -3.39
C ASP A 328 20.64 4.57 -2.10
N TRP A 329 19.44 5.13 -1.90
CA TRP A 329 18.69 5.04 -0.64
C TRP A 329 18.29 3.59 -0.25
N PRO A 330 17.64 2.77 -1.10
CA PRO A 330 17.39 1.37 -0.80
C PRO A 330 18.66 0.57 -0.51
N TYR A 331 19.74 0.78 -1.25
CA TYR A 331 21.00 0.07 -1.00
C TYR A 331 21.61 0.46 0.35
N LEU A 332 21.62 1.75 0.68
CA LEU A 332 22.02 2.22 2.00
C LEU A 332 21.11 1.68 3.10
N ASN A 333 19.79 1.58 2.87
CA ASN A 333 18.88 0.93 3.80
C ASN A 333 19.26 -0.54 4.03
N GLY A 334 19.49 -1.30 2.96
CA GLY A 334 19.92 -2.70 3.06
C GLY A 334 21.25 -2.87 3.79
N LEU A 335 22.24 -2.02 3.50
CA LEU A 335 23.55 -2.04 4.15
C LEU A 335 23.47 -1.64 5.63
N LEU A 336 22.72 -0.59 5.98
CA LEU A 336 22.48 -0.21 7.37
C LEU A 336 21.77 -1.30 8.14
N ASN A 337 20.76 -1.93 7.54
CA ASN A 337 20.05 -3.06 8.15
C ASN A 337 20.97 -4.28 8.36
N ALA A 338 21.92 -4.52 7.45
CA ALA A 338 22.97 -5.52 7.64
C ALA A 338 23.89 -5.18 8.82
N SER A 339 24.37 -3.94 8.88
CA SER A 339 25.21 -3.46 9.99
C SER A 339 24.47 -3.43 11.33
N ALA A 340 23.15 -3.22 11.30
CA ALA A 340 22.26 -3.24 12.47
C ALA A 340 21.76 -4.65 12.83
N MET A 341 22.31 -5.70 12.21
CA MET A 341 22.11 -7.11 12.59
C MET A 341 20.68 -7.64 12.39
N CYS A 342 19.99 -7.18 11.33
CA CYS A 342 18.73 -7.81 10.90
C CYS A 342 18.94 -9.29 10.56
N ASP A 343 17.94 -10.14 10.87
CA ASP A 343 17.98 -11.59 10.65
C ASP A 343 17.95 -11.97 9.17
N LEU A 344 17.23 -11.20 8.36
CA LEU A 344 17.16 -11.37 6.91
C LEU A 344 17.12 -10.00 6.24
N ILE A 345 17.91 -9.85 5.19
CA ILE A 345 17.83 -8.72 4.26
C ILE A 345 17.64 -9.29 2.85
N ALA A 346 16.66 -8.75 2.14
CA ALA A 346 16.40 -9.08 0.76
C ALA A 346 16.57 -7.83 -0.09
N ILE A 347 17.32 -7.93 -1.20
CA ILE A 347 17.39 -6.90 -2.23
C ILE A 347 16.60 -7.42 -3.42
N GLN A 348 15.62 -6.65 -3.88
CA GLN A 348 14.69 -7.07 -4.90
C GLN A 348 14.44 -5.96 -5.92
N ALA A 349 14.00 -6.38 -7.10
CA ALA A 349 13.41 -5.55 -8.13
C ALA A 349 12.11 -6.24 -8.56
N ASN A 350 10.98 -5.66 -8.18
CA ASN A 350 9.64 -6.15 -8.53
C ASN A 350 8.96 -5.09 -9.42
N TYR A 351 7.72 -5.34 -9.87
CA TYR A 351 7.02 -4.57 -10.91
C TYR A 351 7.63 -4.81 -12.30
N ALA A 352 8.03 -3.77 -13.02
CA ALA A 352 8.79 -3.89 -14.27
C ALA A 352 10.31 -4.02 -14.00
N MET A 353 10.95 -4.93 -14.71
CA MET A 353 12.41 -5.12 -14.64
C MET A 353 13.15 -3.86 -15.07
N GLY A 354 13.99 -3.33 -14.18
CA GLY A 354 14.85 -2.16 -14.44
C GLY A 354 14.34 -0.85 -13.86
N ASP A 355 13.17 -0.86 -13.20
CA ASP A 355 12.44 0.38 -12.89
C ASP A 355 12.25 0.68 -11.42
N SER A 356 12.41 -0.35 -10.60
CA SER A 356 12.42 -0.17 -9.16
C SER A 356 13.55 -0.98 -8.53
N VAL A 357 14.07 -0.43 -7.46
CA VAL A 357 15.00 -1.12 -6.57
C VAL A 357 14.48 -0.95 -5.16
N HIS A 358 14.42 -2.05 -4.43
CA HIS A 358 13.94 -2.02 -3.07
C HIS A 358 14.52 -3.11 -2.18
N THR A 359 14.42 -2.88 -0.88
CA THR A 359 14.95 -3.77 0.16
C THR A 359 13.86 -4.17 1.14
N GLY A 360 13.86 -5.45 1.48
CA GLY A 360 13.04 -6.05 2.52
C GLY A 360 13.90 -6.49 3.70
N VAL A 361 13.28 -6.59 4.87
CA VAL A 361 13.95 -6.98 6.11
C VAL A 361 13.10 -7.89 6.98
N THR A 362 13.75 -8.71 7.80
CA THR A 362 13.13 -9.39 8.94
C THR A 362 14.01 -9.19 10.18
N MET A 363 13.37 -8.92 11.31
CA MET A 363 14.00 -8.74 12.62
C MET A 363 13.23 -9.59 13.64
N ILE A 364 13.91 -10.43 14.42
CA ILE A 364 13.29 -11.37 15.35
C ILE A 364 13.39 -10.85 16.79
N ALA A 365 12.25 -10.81 17.48
CA ALA A 365 12.19 -10.77 18.93
C ALA A 365 12.02 -12.20 19.46
N ASP A 366 12.96 -12.67 20.27
CA ASP A 366 12.96 -14.01 20.86
C ASP A 366 13.01 -14.02 22.41
N GLY A 367 12.97 -12.84 23.02
CA GLY A 367 13.04 -12.62 24.47
C GLY A 367 14.46 -12.52 25.03
N SER A 368 15.50 -12.72 24.23
CA SER A 368 16.89 -12.61 24.68
C SER A 368 17.33 -11.15 24.87
N GLU A 369 18.38 -10.93 25.66
CA GLU A 369 19.05 -9.61 25.75
C GLU A 369 19.81 -9.27 24.46
N GLU A 370 20.26 -10.28 23.71
CA GLU A 370 20.91 -10.09 22.40
C GLU A 370 19.93 -9.52 21.38
N ALA A 371 18.68 -9.99 21.37
CA ALA A 371 17.63 -9.42 20.54
C ALA A 371 17.31 -7.95 20.88
N ASP A 372 17.43 -7.51 22.15
CA ASP A 372 17.21 -6.09 22.49
C ASP A 372 18.20 -5.18 21.75
N LEU A 373 19.49 -5.52 21.76
CA LEU A 373 20.53 -4.77 21.06
C LEU A 373 20.24 -4.70 19.55
N ARG A 374 19.87 -5.84 18.95
CA ARG A 374 19.60 -5.95 17.51
C ARG A 374 18.36 -5.18 17.10
N LEU A 375 17.27 -5.34 17.85
CA LEU A 375 16.01 -4.64 17.61
C LEU A 375 16.16 -3.13 17.81
N GLU A 376 16.89 -2.70 18.83
CA GLU A 376 17.20 -1.29 19.05
C GLU A 376 17.90 -0.68 17.84
N ALA A 377 18.96 -1.31 17.34
CA ALA A 377 19.68 -0.82 16.17
C ALA A 377 18.81 -0.89 14.90
N ALA A 378 18.26 -2.07 14.60
CA ALA A 378 17.57 -2.36 13.35
C ALA A 378 16.29 -1.53 13.16
N LEU A 379 15.42 -1.47 14.18
CA LEU A 379 14.15 -0.72 14.10
C LEU A 379 14.36 0.80 14.11
N THR A 380 15.54 1.27 14.55
CA THR A 380 15.94 2.67 14.46
C THR A 380 16.39 3.01 13.04
N VAL A 381 17.37 2.29 12.51
CA VAL A 381 17.99 2.66 11.21
C VAL A 381 17.06 2.43 10.03
N ASP A 382 16.22 1.39 10.08
CA ASP A 382 15.34 1.02 8.98
C ASP A 382 14.30 2.09 8.64
N SER A 383 13.62 2.61 9.67
CA SER A 383 12.66 3.72 9.54
C SER A 383 13.36 5.08 9.48
N GLY A 384 14.46 5.23 10.23
CA GLY A 384 15.22 6.47 10.30
C GLY A 384 15.78 6.93 8.96
N ILE A 385 16.34 6.02 8.16
CA ILE A 385 16.89 6.38 6.83
C ILE A 385 15.81 6.94 5.89
N GLY A 386 14.56 6.50 6.03
CA GLY A 386 13.44 7.07 5.27
C GLY A 386 13.15 8.53 5.63
N VAL A 387 13.24 8.88 6.93
CA VAL A 387 13.16 10.28 7.38
C VAL A 387 14.33 11.09 6.82
N VAL A 388 15.56 10.56 6.90
CA VAL A 388 16.76 11.23 6.36
C VAL A 388 16.62 11.52 4.87
N ARG A 389 16.22 10.50 4.09
CA ARG A 389 15.99 10.60 2.64
C ARG A 389 15.05 11.75 2.30
N HIS A 390 13.87 11.78 2.94
CA HIS A 390 12.87 12.80 2.65
C HIS A 390 13.27 14.19 3.18
N ALA A 391 13.97 14.26 4.31
CA ALA A 391 14.48 15.51 4.86
C ALA A 391 15.52 16.13 3.93
N GLN A 392 16.42 15.32 3.35
CA GLN A 392 17.38 15.77 2.34
C GLN A 392 16.69 16.24 1.06
N ALA A 393 15.64 15.55 0.62
CA ALA A 393 14.86 15.97 -0.55
C ALA A 393 14.06 17.28 -0.35
N GLY A 394 14.14 17.91 0.84
CA GLY A 394 13.55 19.21 1.12
C GLY A 394 12.15 19.18 1.74
N TYR A 395 11.68 18.03 2.23
CA TYR A 395 10.40 17.97 2.93
C TYR A 395 10.53 18.51 4.37
N GLY A 396 10.01 19.71 4.61
CA GLY A 396 10.08 20.37 5.93
C GLY A 396 9.54 19.52 7.10
N ARG A 397 8.49 18.72 6.89
CA ARG A 397 7.99 17.79 7.92
C ARG A 397 9.02 16.71 8.28
N ALA A 398 9.72 16.14 7.29
CA ALA A 398 10.76 15.14 7.56
C ALA A 398 11.97 15.76 8.26
N GLN A 399 12.31 17.01 7.93
CA GLN A 399 13.36 17.77 8.65
C GLN A 399 12.98 17.97 10.12
N GLU A 400 11.74 18.37 10.39
CA GLU A 400 11.23 18.51 11.76
C GLU A 400 11.29 17.18 12.54
N VAL A 401 10.92 16.06 11.90
CA VAL A 401 11.00 14.73 12.53
C VAL A 401 12.46 14.35 12.79
N ALA A 402 13.37 14.60 11.86
CA ALA A 402 14.81 14.35 12.03
C ALA A 402 15.38 15.14 13.21
N GLU A 403 15.02 16.43 13.35
CA GLU A 403 15.49 17.30 14.44
C GLU A 403 14.92 16.92 15.81
N LYS A 404 13.65 16.51 15.88
CA LYS A 404 12.97 16.23 17.15
C LYS A 404 13.17 14.79 17.64
N VAL A 405 13.09 13.83 16.73
CA VAL A 405 13.12 12.39 17.05
C VAL A 405 14.54 11.84 16.93
N GLY A 406 15.32 12.30 15.96
CA GLY A 406 16.70 11.83 15.72
C GLY A 406 17.56 11.81 16.99
N PRO A 407 17.69 12.93 17.73
CA PRO A 407 18.50 12.96 18.95
C PRO A 407 18.02 12.01 20.05
N ALA A 408 16.70 11.84 20.21
CA ALA A 408 16.13 10.88 21.17
C ALA A 408 16.42 9.43 20.77
N GLU A 409 16.61 9.18 19.48
CA GLU A 409 17.02 7.91 18.91
C GLU A 409 18.56 7.76 18.81
N GLY A 410 19.33 8.69 19.38
CA GLY A 410 20.80 8.66 19.36
C GLY A 410 21.41 9.01 18.00
N LEU A 411 20.63 9.52 17.05
CA LEU A 411 21.08 9.89 15.72
C LEU A 411 21.27 11.40 15.61
N HIS A 412 22.45 11.80 15.13
CA HIS A 412 22.66 13.15 14.61
C HIS A 412 22.54 13.08 13.09
N ILE A 413 21.47 13.67 12.53
CA ILE A 413 21.19 13.62 11.09
C ILE A 413 21.74 14.90 10.44
N PRO A 414 22.88 14.85 9.75
CA PRO A 414 23.38 16.03 9.07
C PRO A 414 22.55 16.26 7.80
N LEU A 415 21.84 17.38 7.75
CA LEU A 415 21.11 17.83 6.56
C LEU A 415 22.04 18.75 5.76
N TRP A 416 22.90 18.15 4.95
CA TRP A 416 23.95 18.84 4.19
C TRP A 416 23.65 18.94 2.70
N TRP A 417 22.74 18.10 2.20
CA TRP A 417 22.43 18.06 0.78
C TRP A 417 21.59 19.28 0.39
N THR A 418 22.01 19.94 -0.68
CA THR A 418 21.23 20.95 -1.39
C THR A 418 21.29 20.61 -2.88
N ARG A 419 20.31 21.06 -3.66
CA ARG A 419 20.29 20.85 -5.12
C ARG A 419 21.52 21.43 -5.83
N GLU A 420 22.18 22.40 -5.20
CA GLU A 420 23.41 23.05 -5.67
C GLU A 420 24.69 22.47 -5.03
N ALA A 421 24.62 21.36 -4.28
CA ALA A 421 25.76 20.85 -3.51
C ALA A 421 27.00 20.61 -4.40
N THR A 422 27.95 21.54 -4.29
CA THR A 422 29.24 21.58 -4.94
C THR A 422 30.24 20.71 -4.19
N PHE A 423 30.13 19.39 -4.25
CA PHE A 423 31.27 18.55 -3.89
C PHE A 423 32.20 18.43 -5.09
N GLY A 424 33.08 19.42 -5.22
CA GLY A 424 34.28 19.40 -6.04
C GLY A 424 35.44 19.96 -5.20
N PRO A 425 36.70 19.60 -5.49
CA PRO A 425 37.88 19.94 -4.68
C PRO A 425 38.20 21.45 -4.56
N ASP A 426 37.35 22.35 -5.05
CA ASP A 426 37.56 23.80 -5.09
C ASP A 426 36.51 24.61 -4.29
N ALA A 427 35.84 24.00 -3.30
CA ALA A 427 34.96 24.71 -2.35
C ALA A 427 35.64 24.94 -0.99
#